data_AF-A0A818GSB5-F1
#
_entry.id   AF-A0A818GSB5-F1
#
_cell.length_a   1.000
_cell.length_b   1.000
_cell.length_c   1.000
_cell.angle_alpha   90.00
_cell.angle_beta   90.00
_cell.angle_gamma   90.00
#
_symmetry.space_group_name_H-M   'P 1'
#
loop_
_entity.id
_entity.type
_entity.pdbx_description
1 polymer ?
#
loop_
_entity_poly.entity_id
_entity_poly.type
_entity_poly.pdbx_seq_one_letter_code
_entity_poly.pdbx_strand_id
1 'polypeptide(L)'
;MGHEIELCDSEELNDDIIPRLLQCITAGYFMNIAISNGPFIAGYKVISPFSPTSNEPVVASVFRASSLCLNNRMQKYVFFNELLKLNGTKYITVSSSTDLNWLQSVSRPWFTAVNGDNVQAVFVIPNLTNISVDDWEKLLYCLAFFLMFINNNSWLVFLGCLVFFAALILTFNRGRFGQDIIFEGLMSCILFFTWSIVAMYQQNREAGYLAIAALQFFFNFIIRKEKWTESFGFKNDKFIPSGTLSSFFLIMIGSLLHFTRVNFLTIPFTRPLLFIGTSVYFIGLLILSSRLYYKVHRNQDLFYLLQIITFLSGLASTLFGPMFDISFLLGIGGTMFVLWFLVKYLEIANWETMSSGITSLFGLGILLYVFAYFLARFFSIFHR
;
A
#
# COMPACT_ATOMS: atom_id res chain seq x y z
N MET A 1 3.16 -56.96 16.90
CA MET A 1 4.10 -56.03 16.23
C MET A 1 4.30 -54.86 17.16
N GLY A 2 5.35 -54.91 17.98
CA GLY A 2 5.70 -53.83 18.90
C GLY A 2 6.61 -52.86 18.17
N HIS A 3 6.22 -51.59 18.10
CA HIS A 3 7.11 -50.51 17.68
C HIS A 3 7.85 -50.00 18.92
N GLU A 4 9.15 -50.27 18.97
CA GLU A 4 10.08 -49.54 19.83
C GLU A 4 10.12 -48.09 19.34
N ILE A 5 9.81 -47.17 20.25
CA ILE A 5 9.99 -45.73 20.04
C ILE A 5 11.44 -45.46 20.44
N GLU A 6 12.31 -45.25 19.45
CA GLU A 6 13.64 -44.68 19.65
C GLU A 6 13.47 -43.26 20.22
N LEU A 7 13.80 -43.10 21.50
CA LEU A 7 14.03 -41.81 22.12
C LEU A 7 15.32 -41.25 21.52
N CYS A 8 15.21 -40.29 20.61
CA CYS A 8 16.34 -39.47 20.18
C CYS A 8 17.05 -38.89 21.42
N ASP A 9 18.34 -39.16 21.54
CA ASP A 9 19.21 -38.63 22.59
C ASP A 9 19.12 -37.10 22.63
N SER A 10 18.67 -36.57 23.76
CA SER A 10 18.46 -35.13 23.98
C SER A 10 19.76 -34.30 24.01
N GLU A 11 20.93 -34.94 23.91
CA GLU A 11 22.23 -34.26 23.89
C GLU A 11 22.56 -33.69 22.50
N GLU A 12 22.24 -34.38 21.39
CA GLU A 12 22.55 -33.87 20.04
C GLU A 12 21.68 -32.67 19.64
N LEU A 13 20.49 -32.53 20.23
CA LEU A 13 19.59 -31.40 19.95
C LEU A 13 20.13 -30.09 20.56
N ASN A 14 20.94 -30.16 21.62
CA ASN A 14 21.39 -28.99 22.36
C ASN A 14 22.60 -28.31 21.69
N ASP A 15 23.48 -29.10 21.07
CA ASP A 15 24.73 -28.62 20.48
C ASP A 15 24.50 -27.81 19.19
N ASP A 16 23.41 -28.04 18.47
CA ASP A 16 23.12 -27.34 17.20
C ASP A 16 22.10 -26.19 17.36
N ILE A 17 21.20 -26.28 18.35
CA ILE A 17 20.18 -25.25 18.61
C ILE A 17 20.77 -24.05 19.36
N ILE A 18 21.61 -24.28 20.37
CA ILE A 18 22.19 -23.19 21.17
C ILE A 18 22.99 -22.23 20.27
N PRO A 19 23.90 -22.68 19.37
CA PRO A 19 24.62 -21.79 18.48
C PRO A 19 23.71 -21.02 17.51
N ARG A 20 22.66 -21.65 16.97
CA ARG A 20 21.71 -21.01 16.05
C ARG A 20 20.84 -19.98 16.76
N LEU A 21 20.39 -20.27 17.98
CA LEU A 21 19.66 -19.31 18.81
C LEU A 21 20.57 -18.12 19.17
N LEU A 22 21.83 -18.39 19.53
CA LEU A 22 22.82 -17.35 19.79
C LEU A 22 23.08 -16.50 18.55
N GLN A 23 23.12 -17.10 17.34
CA GLN A 23 23.21 -16.38 16.06
C GLN A 23 22.00 -15.48 15.82
N CYS A 24 20.77 -15.96 16.06
CA CYS A 24 19.55 -15.14 15.93
C CYS A 24 19.52 -13.98 16.94
N ILE A 25 19.90 -14.23 18.20
CA ILE A 25 20.04 -13.20 19.24
C ILE A 25 21.12 -12.19 18.80
N THR A 26 22.25 -12.67 18.30
CA THR A 26 23.35 -11.81 17.84
C THR A 26 22.93 -10.93 16.66
N ALA A 27 22.11 -11.44 15.74
CA ALA A 27 21.55 -10.64 14.64
C ALA A 27 20.61 -9.52 15.14
N GLY A 28 19.85 -9.76 16.21
CA GLY A 28 18.95 -8.76 16.81
C GLY A 28 19.64 -7.77 17.76
N TYR A 29 20.65 -8.22 18.49
CA TYR A 29 21.35 -7.45 19.54
C TYR A 29 22.75 -6.98 19.13
N PHE A 30 23.07 -7.02 17.83
CA PHE A 30 24.41 -6.71 17.31
C PHE A 30 24.91 -5.29 17.68
N MET A 31 23.98 -4.39 18.00
CA MET A 31 24.25 -3.01 18.42
C MET A 31 24.62 -2.88 19.91
N ASN A 32 24.45 -3.95 20.70
CA ASN A 32 24.58 -3.95 22.16
C ASN A 32 25.67 -4.93 22.63
N ILE A 33 26.89 -4.79 22.10
CA ILE A 33 28.06 -5.55 22.53
C ILE A 33 28.94 -4.67 23.40
N ALA A 34 29.49 -5.21 24.48
CA ALA A 34 30.46 -4.54 25.33
C ALA A 34 31.72 -5.40 25.55
N ILE A 35 32.88 -4.75 25.64
CA ILE A 35 34.18 -5.38 25.86
C ILE A 35 34.67 -5.07 27.27
N SER A 36 35.17 -6.08 27.99
CA SER A 36 35.80 -5.87 29.29
C SER A 36 37.02 -4.95 29.16
N ASN A 37 37.15 -3.96 30.06
CA ASN A 37 38.30 -3.04 30.09
C ASN A 37 39.61 -3.69 30.58
N GLY A 38 39.63 -5.01 30.77
CA GLY A 38 40.78 -5.77 31.22
C GLY A 38 40.79 -6.01 32.74
N PRO A 39 41.82 -6.69 33.26
CA PRO A 39 41.84 -7.17 34.64
C PRO A 39 41.95 -6.05 35.69
N PHE A 40 42.35 -4.85 35.30
CA PHE A 40 42.66 -3.75 36.23
C PHE A 40 41.59 -2.65 36.29
N ILE A 41 40.60 -2.66 35.38
CA ILE A 41 39.55 -1.64 35.33
C ILE A 41 38.19 -2.35 35.34
N ALA A 42 37.45 -2.17 36.43
CA ALA A 42 36.12 -2.75 36.57
C ALA A 42 35.14 -2.05 35.61
N GLY A 43 34.58 -2.82 34.68
CA GLY A 43 33.54 -2.34 33.75
C GLY A 43 33.75 -2.81 32.32
N TYR A 44 32.76 -2.50 31.49
CA TYR A 44 32.74 -2.81 30.08
C TYR A 44 32.67 -1.51 29.26
N LYS A 45 33.44 -1.46 28.19
CA LYS A 45 33.34 -0.44 27.14
C LYS A 45 32.28 -0.88 26.13
N VAL A 46 31.22 -0.10 25.99
CA VAL A 46 30.18 -0.36 24.98
C VAL A 46 30.74 -0.12 23.58
N ILE A 47 30.64 -1.12 22.71
CA ILE A 47 30.96 -0.98 21.29
C ILE A 47 29.71 -0.44 20.60
N SER A 48 29.67 0.86 20.36
CA SER A 48 28.65 1.46 19.50
C SER A 48 29.20 1.56 18.08
N PRO A 49 28.49 1.07 17.05
CA PRO A 49 28.85 1.33 15.66
C PRO A 49 28.55 2.78 15.26
N PHE A 50 27.80 3.54 16.07
CA PHE A 50 27.70 4.99 15.91
C PHE A 50 28.88 5.60 16.65
N SER A 51 29.87 6.12 15.93
CA SER A 51 30.91 6.96 16.50
C SER A 51 30.23 8.13 17.21
N PRO A 52 30.25 8.21 18.55
CA PRO A 52 29.74 9.39 19.21
C PRO A 52 30.68 10.53 18.85
N THR A 53 30.14 11.69 18.50
CA THR A 53 30.90 12.93 18.31
C THR A 53 31.76 13.31 19.53
N SER A 54 31.51 12.68 20.69
CA SER A 54 32.46 12.58 21.79
C SER A 54 33.27 11.28 21.71
N ASN A 55 34.57 11.36 21.46
CA ASN A 55 35.54 10.24 21.47
C ASN A 55 35.66 9.50 22.83
N GLU A 56 34.81 9.80 23.81
CA GLU A 56 34.89 9.19 25.13
C GLU A 56 34.21 7.81 25.15
N PRO A 57 34.96 6.74 25.49
CA PRO A 57 34.40 5.41 25.61
C PRO A 57 33.34 5.40 26.72
N VAL A 58 32.13 4.92 26.40
CA VAL A 58 31.08 4.71 27.40
C VAL A 58 31.46 3.50 28.25
N VAL A 59 32.00 3.75 29.44
CA VAL A 59 32.26 2.72 30.44
C VAL A 59 31.00 2.48 31.28
N ALA A 60 30.56 1.23 31.35
CA ALA A 60 29.41 0.81 32.14
C ALA A 60 29.75 -0.38 33.04
N SER A 61 29.20 -0.40 34.25
CA SER A 61 29.34 -1.51 35.20
C SER A 61 28.23 -2.55 34.98
N VAL A 62 28.46 -3.81 35.35
CA VAL A 62 27.40 -4.82 35.28
C VAL A 62 26.39 -4.58 36.39
N PHE A 63 25.10 -4.56 36.04
CA PHE A 63 24.04 -4.42 37.01
C PHE A 63 23.96 -5.68 37.89
N ARG A 64 23.88 -5.51 39.23
CA ARG A 64 24.02 -6.61 40.22
C ARG A 64 23.02 -7.76 40.03
N ALA A 65 21.85 -7.50 39.43
CA ALA A 65 20.84 -8.52 39.17
C ALA A 65 21.14 -9.38 37.92
N SER A 66 22.20 -9.07 37.17
CA SER A 66 22.56 -9.84 35.98
C SER A 66 23.18 -11.19 36.37
N SER A 67 22.82 -12.25 35.65
CA SER A 67 23.36 -13.61 35.85
C SER A 67 24.89 -13.67 35.83
N LEU A 68 25.54 -12.74 35.12
CA LEU A 68 26.99 -12.67 35.01
C LEU A 68 27.70 -12.21 36.29
N CYS A 69 27.01 -11.52 37.21
CA CYS A 69 27.57 -11.18 38.52
C CYS A 69 27.71 -12.40 39.45
N LEU A 70 27.10 -13.54 39.11
CA LEU A 70 27.22 -14.79 39.87
C LEU A 70 28.47 -15.58 39.50
N ASN A 71 29.12 -15.24 38.38
CA ASN A 71 30.30 -15.93 37.90
C ASN A 71 31.52 -15.03 38.10
N ASN A 72 32.46 -15.43 38.98
CA ASN A 72 33.63 -14.62 39.37
C ASN A 72 34.65 -14.36 38.23
N ARG A 73 34.37 -14.83 37.01
CA ARG A 73 35.21 -14.60 35.83
C ARG A 73 34.57 -13.53 34.95
N MET A 74 35.25 -12.39 34.82
CA MET A 74 34.86 -11.38 33.83
C MET A 74 35.08 -11.92 32.43
N GLN A 75 34.00 -11.98 31.65
CA GLN A 75 34.03 -12.41 30.26
C GLN A 75 34.52 -11.26 29.37
N LYS A 76 35.28 -11.57 28.32
CA LYS A 76 35.88 -10.54 27.48
C LYS A 76 34.84 -9.80 26.62
N TYR A 77 33.83 -10.52 26.12
CA TYR A 77 32.74 -9.99 25.29
C TYR A 77 31.40 -10.37 25.87
N VAL A 78 30.50 -9.39 25.93
CA VAL A 78 29.20 -9.54 26.57
C VAL A 78 28.12 -8.83 25.76
N PHE A 79 26.98 -9.49 25.58
CA PHE A 79 25.76 -8.90 25.06
C PHE A 79 24.94 -8.31 26.22
N PHE A 80 24.39 -7.12 26.01
CA PHE A 80 23.52 -6.48 26.99
C PHE A 80 22.17 -6.08 26.37
N ASN A 81 21.13 -6.06 27.20
CA ASN A 81 19.78 -5.69 26.74
C ASN A 81 19.56 -4.19 26.89
N GLU A 82 19.91 -3.63 28.05
CA GLU A 82 19.63 -2.23 28.39
C GLU A 82 20.86 -1.55 29.00
N LEU A 83 21.01 -0.26 28.71
CA LEU A 83 21.98 0.64 29.33
C LEU A 83 21.23 1.58 30.29
N LEU A 84 21.35 1.35 31.58
CA LEU A 84 20.71 2.11 32.63
C LEU A 84 21.65 3.21 33.16
N LYS A 85 21.13 4.37 33.52
CA LYS A 85 21.89 5.44 34.18
C LYS A 85 21.31 5.69 35.57
N LEU A 86 22.06 5.33 36.61
CA LEU A 86 21.65 5.48 38.01
C LEU A 86 22.73 6.27 38.76
N ASN A 87 22.35 7.38 39.39
CA ASN A 87 23.25 8.24 40.17
C ASN A 87 24.52 8.68 39.41
N GLY A 88 24.41 8.90 38.10
CA GLY A 88 25.53 9.30 37.24
C GLY A 88 26.40 8.14 36.75
N THR A 89 26.29 6.95 37.33
CA THR A 89 26.96 5.73 36.88
C THR A 89 26.10 5.01 35.83
N LYS A 90 26.74 4.52 34.76
CA LYS A 90 26.08 3.73 33.72
C LYS A 90 26.19 2.24 34.07
N TYR A 91 25.09 1.51 33.93
CA TYR A 91 25.01 0.08 34.17
C TYR A 91 24.50 -0.64 32.93
N ILE A 92 24.99 -1.84 32.68
CA ILE A 92 24.47 -2.73 31.64
C ILE A 92 23.78 -3.94 32.28
N THR A 93 22.63 -4.33 31.73
CA THR A 93 21.96 -5.58 32.05
C THR A 93 22.43 -6.65 31.08
N VAL A 94 23.24 -7.57 31.59
CA VAL A 94 23.91 -8.57 30.75
C VAL A 94 23.00 -9.73 30.45
N SER A 95 22.81 -10.05 29.17
CA SER A 95 21.98 -11.17 28.72
C SER A 95 22.80 -12.44 28.49
N SER A 96 23.97 -12.34 27.83
CA SER A 96 24.84 -13.49 27.56
C SER A 96 26.30 -13.09 27.37
N SER A 97 27.22 -14.04 27.61
CA SER A 97 28.63 -13.93 27.25
C SER A 97 28.96 -14.74 26.00
N THR A 98 29.94 -14.29 25.23
CA THR A 98 30.38 -14.99 24.02
C THR A 98 31.91 -14.99 23.90
N ASP A 99 32.44 -15.99 23.19
CA ASP A 99 33.85 -16.06 22.83
C ASP A 99 34.14 -15.26 21.54
N LEU A 100 35.38 -14.78 21.42
CA LEU A 100 35.91 -14.05 20.27
C LEU A 100 35.90 -14.90 19.00
N ASN A 101 36.29 -16.17 19.12
CA ASN A 101 36.35 -17.09 17.98
C ASN A 101 34.95 -17.30 17.38
N TRP A 102 33.94 -17.34 18.23
CA TRP A 102 32.54 -17.42 17.82
C TRP A 102 32.05 -16.12 17.15
N LEU A 103 32.35 -14.96 17.72
CA LEU A 103 32.05 -13.66 17.09
C LEU A 103 32.69 -13.53 15.70
N GLN A 104 33.93 -14.00 15.54
CA GLN A 104 34.63 -13.99 14.26
C GLN A 104 34.04 -14.96 13.24
N SER A 105 33.55 -16.12 13.67
CA SER A 105 32.90 -17.09 12.77
C SER A 105 31.53 -16.61 12.31
N VAL A 106 30.80 -15.88 13.16
CA VAL A 106 29.47 -15.34 12.84
C VAL A 106 29.56 -14.10 11.94
N SER A 107 30.54 -13.22 12.13
CA SER A 107 30.68 -12.01 11.30
C SER A 107 32.11 -11.50 11.19
N ARG A 108 32.91 -12.19 10.38
CA ARG A 108 34.24 -11.75 9.95
C ARG A 108 34.24 -10.30 9.38
N PRO A 109 33.25 -9.89 8.55
CA PRO A 109 33.22 -8.54 8.00
C PRO A 109 32.93 -7.45 9.04
N TRP A 110 32.11 -7.72 10.07
CA TRP A 110 31.89 -6.78 11.17
C TRP A 110 33.16 -6.63 12.01
N PHE A 111 33.83 -7.75 12.30
CA PHE A 111 35.07 -7.71 13.08
C PHE A 111 36.16 -6.87 12.39
N THR A 112 36.27 -6.97 11.05
CA THR A 112 37.18 -6.13 10.27
C THR A 112 36.77 -4.66 10.23
N ALA A 113 35.49 -4.36 10.45
CA ALA A 113 34.94 -3.02 10.27
C ALA A 113 34.62 -2.31 11.60
N VAL A 114 34.56 -3.00 12.73
CA VAL A 114 34.75 -2.41 14.07
C VAL A 114 36.22 -2.05 14.30
N ASN A 115 37.13 -2.73 13.61
CA ASN A 115 38.55 -2.37 13.53
C ASN A 115 38.88 -1.43 12.35
N GLY A 116 37.91 -1.02 11.53
CA GLY A 116 38.13 -0.24 10.31
C GLY A 116 37.07 0.85 10.13
N ASP A 117 37.51 2.11 10.07
CA ASP A 117 36.77 3.36 10.32
C ASP A 117 35.44 3.68 9.59
N ASN A 118 34.73 2.77 8.93
CA ASN A 118 33.46 3.09 8.28
C ASN A 118 32.47 1.92 8.26
N VAL A 119 31.49 1.95 9.16
CA VAL A 119 30.35 1.01 9.15
C VAL A 119 29.13 1.73 9.61
N GLN A 120 28.06 1.78 8.78
CA GLN A 120 26.68 1.76 9.27
C GLN A 120 25.60 1.18 8.33
N ALA A 121 25.83 0.93 7.04
CA ALA A 121 24.72 0.52 6.15
C ALA A 121 24.70 -0.98 5.72
N VAL A 122 25.64 -1.81 6.18
CA VAL A 122 26.03 -3.01 5.39
C VAL A 122 25.44 -4.34 5.86
N PHE A 123 24.68 -4.51 6.95
CA PHE A 123 24.38 -5.89 7.41
C PHE A 123 22.96 -6.44 7.19
N VAL A 124 21.95 -5.62 6.93
CA VAL A 124 20.61 -6.13 6.55
C VAL A 124 20.52 -6.38 5.05
N ILE A 125 21.23 -5.58 4.24
CA ILE A 125 21.12 -5.62 2.78
C ILE A 125 21.80 -6.86 2.14
N PRO A 126 23.00 -7.33 2.55
CA PRO A 126 23.67 -8.43 1.84
C PRO A 126 23.01 -9.80 2.05
N ASN A 127 22.40 -10.03 3.21
CA ASN A 127 21.66 -11.28 3.45
C ASN A 127 20.34 -11.29 2.68
N LEU A 128 19.72 -10.12 2.46
CA LEU A 128 18.55 -9.99 1.60
C LEU A 128 18.90 -10.19 0.11
N THR A 129 20.11 -9.81 -0.32
CA THR A 129 20.55 -10.02 -1.72
C THR A 129 20.87 -11.47 -2.07
N ASN A 130 21.13 -12.34 -1.09
CA ASN A 130 21.49 -13.75 -1.33
C ASN A 130 20.27 -14.69 -1.41
N ILE A 131 19.07 -14.22 -1.09
CA ILE A 131 17.85 -15.02 -1.17
C ILE A 131 17.44 -15.16 -2.64
N SER A 132 17.12 -16.39 -3.07
CA SER A 132 16.66 -16.63 -4.43
C SER A 132 15.36 -15.86 -4.72
N VAL A 133 15.14 -15.44 -5.97
CA VAL A 133 13.90 -14.73 -6.35
C VAL A 133 12.66 -15.60 -6.07
N ASP A 134 12.79 -16.93 -6.16
CA ASP A 134 11.73 -17.89 -5.81
C ASP A 134 11.36 -17.82 -4.33
N ASP A 135 12.35 -17.71 -3.45
CA ASP A 135 12.11 -17.63 -2.01
C ASP A 135 11.60 -16.25 -1.61
N TRP A 136 12.04 -15.18 -2.28
CA TRP A 136 11.45 -13.85 -2.14
C TRP A 136 9.96 -13.81 -2.47
N GLU A 137 9.58 -14.43 -3.59
CA GLU A 137 8.18 -14.51 -4.01
C GLU A 137 7.33 -15.25 -2.96
N LYS A 138 7.81 -16.40 -2.46
CA LYS A 138 7.14 -17.15 -1.38
C LYS A 138 7.03 -16.32 -0.10
N LEU A 139 8.12 -15.66 0.32
CA LEU A 139 8.12 -14.80 1.50
C LEU A 139 7.12 -13.65 1.38
N LEU A 140 7.02 -13.03 0.20
CA LEU A 140 6.04 -11.97 -0.05
C LEU A 140 4.60 -12.49 0.01
N TYR A 141 4.31 -13.67 -0.55
CA TYR A 141 2.98 -14.28 -0.42
C TYR A 141 2.64 -14.65 1.03
N CYS A 142 3.59 -15.21 1.78
CA CYS A 142 3.42 -15.51 3.21
C CYS A 142 3.17 -14.23 4.02
N LEU A 143 3.95 -13.18 3.77
CA LEU A 143 3.79 -11.88 4.41
C LEU A 143 2.44 -11.25 4.07
N ALA A 144 2.04 -11.27 2.80
CA ALA A 144 0.75 -10.76 2.35
C ALA A 144 -0.42 -11.51 3.02
N PHE A 145 -0.35 -12.84 3.08
CA PHE A 145 -1.35 -13.66 3.75
C PHE A 145 -1.47 -13.33 5.24
N PHE A 146 -0.33 -13.23 5.95
CA PHE A 146 -0.30 -12.83 7.35
C PHE A 146 -0.93 -11.46 7.56
N LEU A 147 -0.54 -10.46 6.75
CA LEU A 147 -1.06 -9.10 6.84
C LEU A 147 -2.56 -9.01 6.51
N MET A 148 -3.05 -9.77 5.53
CA MET A 148 -4.45 -9.76 5.09
C MET A 148 -5.41 -10.50 6.03
N PHE A 149 -5.01 -11.66 6.55
CA PHE A 149 -5.94 -12.57 7.26
C PHE A 149 -5.73 -12.63 8.77
N ILE A 150 -4.51 -12.41 9.27
CA ILE A 150 -4.21 -12.55 10.71
C ILE A 150 -4.29 -11.19 11.42
N ASN A 151 -4.07 -10.09 10.70
CA ASN A 151 -4.06 -8.77 11.31
C ASN A 151 -5.46 -8.12 11.33
N ASN A 152 -5.80 -7.47 12.44
CA ASN A 152 -7.07 -6.74 12.61
C ASN A 152 -6.94 -5.24 12.25
N ASN A 153 -5.73 -4.72 12.08
CA ASN A 153 -5.53 -3.32 11.74
C ASN A 153 -5.80 -3.07 10.25
N SER A 154 -6.81 -2.26 9.96
CA SER A 154 -7.23 -1.91 8.59
C SER A 154 -6.09 -1.44 7.67
N TRP A 155 -5.12 -0.67 8.20
CA TRP A 155 -3.95 -0.21 7.45
C TRP A 155 -2.99 -1.34 7.11
N LEU A 156 -2.80 -2.30 8.02
CA LEU A 156 -1.93 -3.45 7.79
C LEU A 156 -2.58 -4.43 6.81
N VAL A 157 -3.90 -4.59 6.85
CA VAL A 157 -4.65 -5.36 5.84
C VAL A 157 -4.52 -4.71 4.45
N PHE A 158 -4.64 -3.38 4.37
CA PHE A 158 -4.40 -2.65 3.11
C PHE A 158 -2.98 -2.83 2.60
N LEU A 159 -1.97 -2.71 3.48
CA LEU A 159 -0.58 -3.00 3.15
C LEU A 159 -0.41 -4.44 2.64
N GLY A 160 -1.05 -5.42 3.28
CA GLY A 160 -1.07 -6.81 2.83
C GLY A 160 -1.62 -6.98 1.42
N CYS A 161 -2.67 -6.25 1.07
CA CYS A 161 -3.23 -6.24 -0.30
C CYS A 161 -2.22 -5.70 -1.32
N LEU A 162 -1.46 -4.66 -0.97
CA LEU A 162 -0.40 -4.11 -1.84
C LEU A 162 0.80 -5.04 -1.95
N VAL A 163 1.21 -5.71 -0.87
CA VAL A 163 2.27 -6.74 -0.91
C VAL A 163 1.84 -7.91 -1.78
N PHE A 164 0.58 -8.34 -1.70
CA PHE A 164 0.02 -9.37 -2.58
C PHE A 164 0.07 -8.95 -4.05
N PHE A 165 -0.32 -7.71 -4.36
CA PHE A 165 -0.23 -7.17 -5.71
C PHE A 165 1.21 -7.17 -6.25
N ALA A 166 2.17 -6.73 -5.43
CA ALA A 166 3.59 -6.74 -5.78
C ALA A 166 4.12 -8.17 -6.01
N ALA A 167 3.76 -9.12 -5.14
CA ALA A 167 4.12 -10.54 -5.31
C ALA A 167 3.57 -11.11 -6.62
N LEU A 168 2.33 -10.75 -6.95
CA LEU A 168 1.67 -11.20 -8.17
C LEU A 168 2.31 -10.59 -9.42
N ILE A 169 2.67 -9.29 -9.42
CA ILE A 169 3.48 -8.68 -10.49
C ILE A 169 4.79 -9.46 -10.71
N LEU A 170 5.48 -9.83 -9.62
CA LEU A 170 6.72 -10.61 -9.71
C LEU A 170 6.47 -11.99 -10.32
N THR A 171 5.44 -12.73 -9.88
CA THR A 171 5.09 -14.04 -10.43
C THR A 171 4.85 -13.98 -11.93
N PHE A 172 4.10 -12.96 -12.38
CA PHE A 172 3.79 -12.80 -13.79
C PHE A 172 4.99 -12.35 -14.63
N ASN A 173 5.83 -11.44 -14.13
CA ASN A 173 7.05 -11.01 -14.82
C ASN A 173 8.03 -12.17 -15.07
N ARG A 174 7.94 -13.24 -14.27
CA ARG A 174 8.73 -14.47 -14.47
C ARG A 174 8.15 -15.41 -15.53
N GLY A 175 7.02 -15.06 -16.14
CA GLY A 175 6.40 -15.85 -17.20
C GLY A 175 5.77 -17.17 -16.73
N ARG A 176 5.55 -17.35 -15.42
CA ARG A 176 5.00 -18.61 -14.88
C ARG A 176 3.59 -18.95 -15.37
N PHE A 177 2.84 -17.94 -15.84
CA PHE A 177 1.49 -18.11 -16.38
C PHE A 177 1.45 -18.32 -17.91
N GLY A 178 2.61 -18.47 -18.58
CA GLY A 178 2.68 -18.58 -20.03
C GLY A 178 2.54 -17.23 -20.75
N GLN A 179 3.13 -17.10 -21.93
CA GLN A 179 3.18 -15.83 -22.68
C GLN A 179 1.86 -15.46 -23.38
N ASP A 180 0.93 -16.42 -23.53
CA ASP A 180 -0.25 -16.26 -24.40
C ASP A 180 -1.53 -15.83 -23.66
N ILE A 181 -1.50 -15.74 -22.32
CA ILE A 181 -2.68 -15.33 -21.55
C ILE A 181 -2.76 -13.80 -21.51
N ILE A 182 -3.97 -13.25 -21.62
CA ILE A 182 -4.27 -11.81 -21.42
C ILE A 182 -3.90 -11.44 -19.98
N PHE A 183 -2.63 -11.10 -19.78
CA PHE A 183 -1.95 -10.82 -18.50
C PHE A 183 -2.80 -9.96 -17.57
N GLU A 184 -3.31 -8.84 -18.10
CA GLU A 184 -4.01 -7.82 -17.33
C GLU A 184 -5.37 -8.32 -16.82
N GLY A 185 -6.07 -9.13 -17.63
CA GLY A 185 -7.38 -9.66 -17.29
C GLY A 185 -7.30 -10.69 -16.17
N LEU A 186 -6.41 -11.68 -16.30
CA LEU A 186 -6.26 -12.74 -15.30
C LEU A 186 -5.78 -12.20 -13.96
N MET A 187 -4.79 -11.30 -13.99
CA MET A 187 -4.32 -10.57 -12.80
C MET A 187 -5.46 -9.83 -12.10
N SER A 188 -6.23 -9.04 -12.85
CA SER A 188 -7.36 -8.27 -12.29
C SER A 188 -8.43 -9.18 -11.69
N CYS A 189 -8.72 -10.34 -12.29
CA CYS A 189 -9.64 -11.33 -11.72
C CYS A 189 -9.13 -11.90 -10.40
N ILE A 190 -7.86 -12.35 -10.34
CA ILE A 190 -7.28 -12.89 -9.10
C ILE A 190 -7.35 -11.85 -7.98
N LEU A 191 -6.97 -10.60 -8.28
CA LEU A 191 -7.02 -9.51 -7.31
C LEU A 191 -8.45 -9.22 -6.86
N PHE A 192 -9.41 -9.14 -7.78
CA PHE A 192 -10.81 -8.92 -7.46
C PHE A 192 -11.34 -9.98 -6.49
N PHE A 193 -11.16 -11.27 -6.79
CA PHE A 193 -11.65 -12.35 -5.93
C PHE A 193 -10.94 -12.37 -4.57
N THR A 194 -9.60 -12.28 -4.58
CA THR A 194 -8.81 -12.33 -3.35
C THR A 194 -9.13 -11.15 -2.43
N TRP A 195 -9.14 -9.93 -2.96
CA TRP A 195 -9.47 -8.73 -2.18
C TRP A 195 -10.94 -8.68 -1.77
N SER A 196 -11.86 -9.25 -2.56
CA SER A 196 -13.26 -9.38 -2.15
C SER A 196 -13.40 -10.31 -0.94
N ILE A 197 -12.72 -11.46 -0.95
CA ILE A 197 -12.71 -12.39 0.18
C ILE A 197 -12.15 -11.69 1.44
N VAL A 198 -11.03 -10.98 1.32
CA VAL A 198 -10.45 -10.22 2.44
C VAL A 198 -11.39 -9.12 2.94
N ALA A 199 -12.01 -8.36 2.03
CA ALA A 199 -12.94 -7.29 2.38
C ALA A 199 -14.14 -7.84 3.15
N MET A 200 -14.68 -9.00 2.74
CA MET A 200 -15.78 -9.68 3.41
C MET A 200 -15.37 -10.27 4.76
N TYR A 201 -14.21 -10.92 4.82
CA TYR A 201 -13.70 -11.57 6.03
C TYR A 201 -13.34 -10.54 7.12
N GLN A 202 -12.55 -9.52 6.77
CA GLN A 202 -12.10 -8.49 7.70
C GLN A 202 -13.09 -7.32 7.87
N GLN A 203 -14.18 -7.30 7.12
CA GLN A 203 -15.10 -6.15 7.04
C GLN A 203 -14.38 -4.82 6.70
N ASN A 204 -13.29 -4.90 5.94
CA ASN A 204 -12.42 -3.77 5.63
C ASN A 204 -12.86 -3.08 4.33
N ARG A 205 -13.23 -1.79 4.44
CA ARG A 205 -13.67 -0.95 3.32
C ARG A 205 -12.55 -0.68 2.31
N GLU A 206 -11.31 -0.53 2.76
CA GLU A 206 -10.17 -0.23 1.89
C GLU A 206 -9.86 -1.39 0.94
N ALA A 207 -9.95 -2.63 1.43
CA ALA A 207 -9.87 -3.82 0.59
C ALA A 207 -11.04 -3.88 -0.42
N GLY A 208 -12.23 -3.42 -0.02
CA GLY A 208 -13.38 -3.27 -0.92
C GLY A 208 -13.13 -2.27 -2.05
N TYR A 209 -12.47 -1.13 -1.77
CA TYR A 209 -12.05 -0.17 -2.80
C TYR A 209 -11.08 -0.80 -3.79
N LEU A 210 -10.07 -1.51 -3.29
CA LEU A 210 -9.11 -2.22 -4.14
C LEU A 210 -9.79 -3.29 -5.00
N ALA A 211 -10.71 -4.07 -4.44
CA ALA A 211 -11.46 -5.10 -5.17
C ALA A 211 -12.28 -4.50 -6.31
N ILE A 212 -13.08 -3.47 -6.05
CA ILE A 212 -13.89 -2.82 -7.08
C ILE A 212 -13.02 -2.09 -8.11
N ALA A 213 -11.87 -1.55 -7.70
CA ALA A 213 -10.89 -1.00 -8.63
C ALA A 213 -10.35 -2.10 -9.56
N ALA A 214 -9.95 -3.26 -9.02
CA ALA A 214 -9.50 -4.41 -9.81
C ALA A 214 -10.58 -4.89 -10.80
N LEU A 215 -11.86 -4.88 -10.40
CA LEU A 215 -12.97 -5.16 -11.30
C LEU A 215 -13.05 -4.14 -12.45
N GLN A 216 -12.84 -2.86 -12.20
CA GLN A 216 -12.82 -1.84 -13.26
C GLN A 216 -11.57 -1.92 -14.15
N PHE A 217 -10.41 -2.31 -13.59
CA PHE A 217 -9.21 -2.62 -14.37
C PHE A 217 -9.46 -3.80 -15.32
N PHE A 218 -10.21 -4.81 -14.91
CA PHE A 218 -10.64 -5.91 -15.79
C PHE A 218 -11.45 -5.40 -16.99
N PHE A 219 -12.28 -4.36 -16.80
CA PHE A 219 -12.99 -3.68 -17.88
C PHE A 219 -12.14 -2.61 -18.62
N ASN A 220 -10.80 -2.71 -18.54
CA ASN A 220 -9.82 -1.84 -19.21
C ASN A 220 -9.86 -0.37 -18.80
N PHE A 221 -10.41 -0.03 -17.63
CA PHE A 221 -10.22 1.30 -17.05
C PHE A 221 -8.82 1.40 -16.47
N ILE A 222 -8.01 2.36 -16.93
CA ILE A 222 -6.59 2.49 -16.57
C ILE A 222 -6.27 3.96 -16.24
N ILE A 223 -5.40 4.13 -15.25
CA ILE A 223 -4.76 5.40 -14.93
C ILE A 223 -3.41 5.40 -15.65
N ARG A 224 -3.25 6.25 -16.66
CA ARG A 224 -1.99 6.37 -17.40
C ARG A 224 -1.25 7.62 -16.92
N LYS A 225 -0.03 7.42 -16.45
CA LYS A 225 0.86 8.53 -16.12
C LYS A 225 1.59 8.98 -17.38
N GLU A 226 1.27 10.16 -17.86
CA GLU A 226 2.07 10.88 -18.86
C GLU A 226 3.04 11.83 -18.15
N LYS A 227 4.02 12.35 -18.88
CA LYS A 227 5.17 13.07 -18.29
C LYS A 227 4.78 14.28 -17.41
N TRP A 228 3.64 14.91 -17.72
CA TRP A 228 3.15 16.12 -17.04
C TRP A 228 1.70 16.02 -16.56
N THR A 229 1.01 14.93 -16.89
CA THR A 229 -0.44 14.77 -16.71
C THR A 229 -0.76 13.32 -16.36
N GLU A 230 -1.64 13.12 -15.40
CA GLU A 230 -2.25 11.81 -15.16
C GLU A 230 -3.56 11.76 -15.95
N SER A 231 -3.60 10.91 -16.97
CA SER A 231 -4.79 10.69 -17.77
C SER A 231 -5.57 9.50 -17.20
N PHE A 232 -6.82 9.76 -16.80
CA PHE A 232 -7.78 8.74 -16.41
C PHE A 232 -8.59 8.35 -17.63
N GLY A 233 -8.63 7.07 -17.98
CA GLY A 233 -9.35 6.65 -19.18
C GLY A 233 -9.37 5.15 -19.42
N PHE A 234 -9.50 4.77 -20.69
CA PHE A 234 -9.57 3.38 -21.10
C PHE A 234 -8.39 3.04 -21.98
N LYS A 235 -7.93 1.78 -21.92
CA LYS A 235 -6.80 1.31 -22.73
C LYS A 235 -7.09 1.39 -24.24
N ASN A 236 -8.31 1.00 -24.63
CA ASN A 236 -8.76 1.02 -26.01
C ASN A 236 -10.16 1.63 -26.12
N ASP A 237 -10.37 2.43 -27.15
CA ASP A 237 -11.64 3.09 -27.47
C ASP A 237 -12.84 2.14 -27.61
N LYS A 238 -12.56 0.88 -27.99
CA LYS A 238 -13.56 -0.19 -28.15
C LYS A 238 -14.17 -0.64 -26.82
N PHE A 239 -13.45 -0.51 -25.71
CA PHE A 239 -13.91 -0.97 -24.40
C PHE A 239 -14.61 0.12 -23.57
N ILE A 240 -14.57 1.38 -24.01
CA ILE A 240 -15.20 2.51 -23.31
C ILE A 240 -16.69 2.27 -23.05
N PRO A 241 -17.51 1.85 -24.03
CA PRO A 241 -18.94 1.61 -23.78
C PRO A 241 -19.17 0.50 -22.75
N SER A 242 -18.39 -0.59 -22.83
CA SER A 242 -18.50 -1.72 -21.91
C SER A 242 -18.14 -1.34 -20.47
N GLY A 243 -17.03 -0.62 -20.28
CA GLY A 243 -16.63 -0.14 -18.96
C GLY A 243 -17.58 0.91 -18.37
N THR A 244 -18.12 1.80 -19.21
CA THR A 244 -19.16 2.77 -18.79
C THR A 244 -20.45 2.06 -18.37
N LEU A 245 -20.86 1.03 -19.10
CA LEU A 245 -22.05 0.25 -18.77
C LEU A 245 -21.84 -0.63 -17.52
N SER A 246 -20.65 -1.21 -17.36
CA SER A 246 -20.25 -1.92 -16.13
C SER A 246 -20.31 -1.00 -14.90
N SER A 247 -19.71 0.18 -14.99
CA SER A 247 -19.75 1.17 -13.91
C SER A 247 -21.15 1.69 -13.61
N PHE A 248 -22.02 1.84 -14.62
CA PHE A 248 -23.45 2.09 -14.40
C PHE A 248 -24.11 1.00 -13.55
N PHE A 249 -23.87 -0.28 -13.86
CA PHE A 249 -24.38 -1.37 -13.04
C PHE A 249 -23.81 -1.36 -11.62
N LEU A 250 -22.55 -0.98 -11.42
CA LEU A 250 -22.00 -0.81 -10.07
C LEU A 250 -22.71 0.30 -9.29
N ILE A 251 -23.07 1.41 -9.93
CA ILE A 251 -23.86 2.49 -9.29
C ILE A 251 -25.23 1.96 -8.92
N MET A 252 -25.90 1.23 -9.82
CA MET A 252 -27.22 0.66 -9.56
C MET A 252 -27.18 -0.33 -8.39
N ILE A 253 -26.22 -1.27 -8.38
CA ILE A 253 -26.04 -2.23 -7.28
C ILE A 253 -25.68 -1.50 -5.99
N GLY A 254 -24.74 -0.55 -6.03
CA GLY A 254 -24.33 0.25 -4.87
C GLY A 254 -25.48 1.06 -4.28
N SER A 255 -26.34 1.63 -5.13
CA SER A 255 -27.53 2.38 -4.70
C SER A 255 -28.57 1.45 -4.08
N LEU A 256 -28.84 0.29 -4.70
CA LEU A 256 -29.73 -0.72 -4.12
C LEU A 256 -29.24 -1.19 -2.75
N LEU A 257 -27.93 -1.47 -2.62
CA LEU A 257 -27.31 -1.86 -1.35
C LEU A 257 -27.36 -0.74 -0.30
N HIS A 258 -27.32 0.52 -0.73
CA HIS A 258 -27.47 1.66 0.17
C HIS A 258 -28.89 1.71 0.78
N PHE A 259 -29.93 1.41 -0.01
CA PHE A 259 -31.32 1.41 0.48
C PHE A 259 -31.70 0.18 1.30
N THR A 260 -31.22 -1.01 0.92
CA THR A 260 -31.62 -2.24 1.59
C THR A 260 -31.04 -2.40 2.99
N ARG A 261 -30.10 -1.52 3.40
CA ARG A 261 -29.54 -1.38 4.76
C ARG A 261 -29.06 -2.67 5.46
N VAL A 262 -28.95 -3.81 4.78
CA VAL A 262 -28.71 -5.08 5.50
C VAL A 262 -27.95 -6.09 4.63
N ASN A 263 -26.69 -6.32 4.98
CA ASN A 263 -26.01 -7.62 5.07
C ASN A 263 -24.54 -7.39 5.43
N PHE A 264 -24.00 -8.12 6.42
CA PHE A 264 -22.58 -7.99 6.80
C PHE A 264 -21.63 -8.22 5.60
N LEU A 265 -22.05 -9.05 4.65
CA LEU A 265 -21.26 -9.35 3.44
C LEU A 265 -21.13 -8.16 2.48
N THR A 266 -22.07 -7.20 2.50
CA THR A 266 -22.16 -6.14 1.49
C THR A 266 -21.70 -4.77 1.99
N ILE A 267 -21.67 -4.55 3.31
CA ILE A 267 -21.19 -3.31 3.95
C ILE A 267 -19.83 -2.83 3.42
N PRO A 268 -18.79 -3.67 3.26
CA PRO A 268 -17.49 -3.18 2.81
C PRO A 268 -17.51 -2.67 1.37
N PHE A 269 -18.51 -3.03 0.55
CA PHE A 269 -18.57 -2.68 -0.87
C PHE A 269 -19.47 -1.49 -1.19
N THR A 270 -20.41 -1.11 -0.33
CA THR A 270 -21.39 -0.04 -0.65
C THR A 270 -20.72 1.28 -1.05
N ARG A 271 -19.73 1.75 -0.28
CA ARG A 271 -19.00 2.98 -0.60
C ARG A 271 -18.08 2.82 -1.83
N PRO A 272 -17.25 1.76 -1.94
CA PRO A 272 -16.48 1.49 -3.16
C PRO A 272 -17.29 1.46 -4.45
N LEU A 273 -18.42 0.75 -4.45
CA LEU A 273 -19.30 0.61 -5.62
C LEU A 273 -19.81 1.97 -6.08
N LEU A 274 -20.29 2.79 -5.14
CA LEU A 274 -20.80 4.13 -5.45
C LEU A 274 -19.68 5.07 -5.89
N PHE A 275 -18.54 5.09 -5.19
CA PHE A 275 -17.44 6.01 -5.50
C PHE A 275 -16.77 5.69 -6.85
N ILE A 276 -16.29 4.46 -7.01
CA ILE A 276 -15.57 4.03 -8.22
C ILE A 276 -16.56 3.94 -9.39
N GLY A 277 -17.75 3.38 -9.17
CA GLY A 277 -18.80 3.30 -10.18
C GLY A 277 -19.16 4.68 -10.71
N THR A 278 -19.47 5.65 -9.83
CA THR A 278 -19.79 7.03 -10.26
C THR A 278 -18.63 7.67 -11.00
N SER A 279 -17.39 7.51 -10.51
CA SER A 279 -16.20 8.10 -11.15
C SER A 279 -16.00 7.57 -12.58
N VAL A 280 -15.94 6.24 -12.73
CA VAL A 280 -15.68 5.60 -14.03
C VAL A 280 -16.84 5.84 -15.00
N TYR A 281 -18.09 5.82 -14.52
CA TYR A 281 -19.26 6.08 -15.33
C TYR A 281 -19.26 7.49 -15.92
N PHE A 282 -19.05 8.51 -15.10
CA PHE A 282 -19.05 9.89 -15.58
C PHE A 282 -17.82 10.21 -16.45
N ILE A 283 -16.65 9.65 -16.14
CA ILE A 283 -15.47 9.74 -17.03
C ILE A 283 -15.77 9.09 -18.38
N GLY A 284 -16.36 7.90 -18.38
CA GLY A 284 -16.77 7.19 -19.59
C GLY A 284 -17.76 7.99 -20.43
N LEU A 285 -18.79 8.57 -19.80
CA LEU A 285 -19.76 9.44 -20.47
C LEU A 285 -19.13 10.74 -21.01
N LEU A 286 -18.18 11.34 -20.29
CA LEU A 286 -17.43 12.50 -20.78
C LEU A 286 -16.67 12.17 -22.07
N ILE A 287 -15.97 11.04 -22.10
CA ILE A 287 -15.22 10.60 -23.29
C ILE A 287 -16.18 10.25 -24.43
N LEU A 288 -17.21 9.45 -24.15
CA LEU A 288 -18.20 9.03 -25.14
C LEU A 288 -18.99 10.21 -25.71
N SER A 289 -19.28 11.24 -24.91
CA SER A 289 -19.96 12.43 -25.41
C SER A 289 -19.02 13.43 -26.10
N SER A 290 -17.71 13.21 -26.15
CA SER A 290 -16.77 14.12 -26.82
C SER A 290 -16.91 14.10 -28.34
N ARG A 291 -16.77 15.26 -28.98
CA ARG A 291 -16.69 15.36 -30.46
C ARG A 291 -15.50 14.60 -31.03
N LEU A 292 -14.39 14.53 -30.29
CA LEU A 292 -13.16 13.88 -30.74
C LEU A 292 -13.36 12.38 -30.96
N TYR A 293 -14.10 11.72 -30.06
CA TYR A 293 -14.39 10.28 -30.16
C TYR A 293 -15.16 9.93 -31.44
N TYR A 294 -16.16 10.74 -31.78
CA TYR A 294 -17.02 10.49 -32.95
C TYR A 294 -16.45 10.93 -34.29
N LYS A 295 -15.52 11.89 -34.29
CA LYS A 295 -14.76 12.21 -35.50
C LYS A 295 -14.01 10.98 -36.03
N VAL A 296 -13.57 10.10 -35.13
CA VAL A 296 -12.89 8.84 -35.45
C VAL A 296 -13.88 7.75 -35.87
N HIS A 297 -15.04 7.64 -35.21
CA HIS A 297 -15.99 6.53 -35.38
C HIS A 297 -17.15 6.79 -36.38
N ARG A 298 -17.23 7.99 -36.97
CA ARG A 298 -18.12 8.38 -38.09
C ARG A 298 -19.65 8.23 -37.90
N ASN A 299 -20.15 8.01 -36.69
CA ASN A 299 -21.59 7.84 -36.43
C ASN A 299 -22.21 9.06 -35.72
N GLN A 300 -22.89 9.95 -36.47
CA GLN A 300 -23.40 11.21 -35.92
C GLN A 300 -24.64 11.04 -35.03
N ASP A 301 -25.50 10.06 -35.28
CA ASP A 301 -26.73 9.86 -34.51
C ASP A 301 -26.42 9.41 -33.07
N LEU A 302 -25.45 8.49 -32.95
CA LEU A 302 -25.00 7.98 -31.66
C LEU A 302 -24.38 9.09 -30.79
N PHE A 303 -23.74 10.08 -31.42
CA PHE A 303 -23.19 11.25 -30.73
C PHE A 303 -24.29 12.06 -30.03
N TYR A 304 -25.37 12.43 -30.73
CA TYR A 304 -26.47 13.21 -30.13
C TYR A 304 -27.18 12.44 -29.02
N LEU A 305 -27.39 11.13 -29.21
CA LEU A 305 -27.97 10.28 -28.19
C LEU A 305 -27.13 10.27 -26.90
N LEU A 306 -25.80 10.14 -27.02
CA LEU A 306 -24.92 10.16 -25.84
C LEU A 306 -24.85 11.53 -25.17
N GLN A 307 -24.96 12.63 -25.92
CA GLN A 307 -25.06 13.97 -25.32
C GLN A 307 -26.30 14.10 -24.44
N ILE A 308 -27.44 13.60 -24.94
CA ILE A 308 -28.70 13.58 -24.19
C ILE A 308 -28.54 12.69 -22.94
N ILE A 309 -27.95 11.49 -23.08
CA ILE A 309 -27.69 10.61 -21.94
C ILE A 309 -26.79 11.26 -20.90
N THR A 310 -25.68 11.88 -21.31
CA THR A 310 -24.76 12.54 -20.37
C THR A 310 -25.42 13.71 -19.66
N PHE A 311 -26.19 14.52 -20.39
CA PHE A 311 -26.96 15.61 -19.80
C PHE A 311 -27.98 15.12 -18.78
N LEU A 312 -28.79 14.13 -19.15
CA LEU A 312 -29.79 13.53 -18.26
C LEU A 312 -29.14 12.85 -17.05
N SER A 313 -27.98 12.21 -17.23
CA SER A 313 -27.25 11.53 -16.15
C SER A 313 -26.65 12.52 -15.15
N GLY A 314 -26.15 13.66 -15.62
CA GLY A 314 -25.67 14.75 -14.75
C GLY A 314 -26.80 15.46 -14.01
N LEU A 315 -27.95 15.67 -14.67
CA LEU A 315 -29.15 16.19 -14.02
C LEU A 315 -29.68 15.18 -12.98
N ALA A 316 -29.72 13.90 -13.34
CA ALA A 316 -30.12 12.83 -12.43
C ALA A 316 -29.20 12.76 -11.20
N SER A 317 -27.88 12.85 -11.35
CA SER A 317 -26.97 12.78 -10.20
C SER A 317 -27.10 13.98 -9.25
N THR A 318 -27.35 15.18 -9.79
CA THR A 318 -27.57 16.39 -8.99
C THR A 318 -28.92 16.41 -8.27
N LEU A 319 -29.98 15.82 -8.84
CA LEU A 319 -31.29 15.71 -8.17
C LEU A 319 -31.40 14.52 -7.23
N PHE A 320 -30.98 13.34 -7.68
CA PHE A 320 -31.12 12.10 -6.92
C PHE A 320 -30.07 11.96 -5.82
N GLY A 321 -28.88 12.52 -5.98
CA GLY A 321 -27.83 12.49 -4.96
C GLY A 321 -28.32 13.00 -3.59
N PRO A 322 -28.85 14.25 -3.49
CA PRO A 322 -29.43 14.76 -2.26
C PRO A 322 -30.72 14.05 -1.85
N MET A 323 -31.60 13.71 -2.81
CA MET A 323 -32.88 13.05 -2.51
C MET A 323 -32.68 11.70 -1.82
N PHE A 324 -31.61 10.99 -2.15
CA PHE A 324 -31.28 9.68 -1.58
C PHE A 324 -30.12 9.71 -0.57
N ASP A 325 -29.61 10.88 -0.20
CA ASP A 325 -28.45 11.05 0.69
C ASP A 325 -27.18 10.30 0.23
N ILE A 326 -26.99 10.20 -1.09
CA ILE A 326 -25.80 9.58 -1.70
C ILE A 326 -24.80 10.69 -2.05
N SER A 327 -23.99 11.08 -1.06
CA SER A 327 -23.06 12.21 -1.20
C SER A 327 -22.06 12.04 -2.36
N PHE A 328 -21.65 10.81 -2.67
CA PHE A 328 -20.73 10.53 -3.79
C PHE A 328 -21.35 10.80 -5.15
N LEU A 329 -22.63 10.49 -5.33
CA LEU A 329 -23.34 10.72 -6.58
C LEU A 329 -23.49 12.23 -6.83
N LEU A 330 -23.83 12.99 -5.79
CA LEU A 330 -23.88 14.45 -5.86
C LEU A 330 -22.49 15.06 -6.12
N GLY A 331 -21.49 14.67 -5.34
CA GLY A 331 -20.15 15.25 -5.42
C GLY A 331 -19.48 14.97 -6.77
N ILE A 332 -19.32 13.69 -7.11
CA ILE A 332 -18.60 13.28 -8.33
C ILE A 332 -19.47 13.52 -9.56
N GLY A 333 -20.76 13.16 -9.52
CA GLY A 333 -21.67 13.37 -10.64
C GLY A 333 -21.91 14.85 -10.93
N GLY A 334 -22.09 15.68 -9.91
CA GLY A 334 -22.25 17.12 -10.07
C GLY A 334 -21.00 17.82 -10.59
N THR A 335 -19.82 17.47 -10.07
CA THR A 335 -18.54 18.03 -10.59
C THR A 335 -18.30 17.62 -12.04
N MET A 336 -18.50 16.35 -12.38
CA MET A 336 -18.35 15.86 -13.76
C MET A 336 -19.38 16.47 -14.71
N PHE A 337 -20.59 16.78 -14.22
CA PHE A 337 -21.60 17.48 -15.02
C PHE A 337 -21.20 18.92 -15.35
N VAL A 338 -20.65 19.65 -14.39
CA VAL A 338 -20.08 20.99 -14.63
C VAL A 338 -18.89 20.91 -15.59
N LEU A 339 -18.00 19.94 -15.41
CA LEU A 339 -16.88 19.69 -16.33
C LEU A 339 -17.38 19.38 -17.74
N TRP A 340 -18.43 18.58 -17.88
CA TRP A 340 -19.03 18.30 -19.18
C TRP A 340 -19.51 19.59 -19.86
N PHE A 341 -20.22 20.46 -19.14
CA PHE A 341 -20.64 21.76 -19.69
C PHE A 341 -19.45 22.64 -20.12
N LEU A 342 -18.39 22.68 -19.31
CA LEU A 342 -17.18 23.41 -19.67
C LEU A 342 -16.53 22.84 -20.94
N VAL A 343 -16.40 21.51 -21.02
CA VAL A 343 -15.86 20.84 -22.22
C VAL A 343 -16.74 21.13 -23.44
N LYS A 344 -18.08 21.06 -23.31
CA LYS A 344 -18.99 21.40 -24.42
C LYS A 344 -18.90 22.86 -24.83
N TYR A 345 -18.74 23.76 -23.88
CA TYR A 345 -18.51 25.17 -24.16
C TYR A 345 -17.22 25.36 -24.95
N LEU A 346 -16.11 24.77 -24.50
CA LEU A 346 -14.83 24.82 -25.20
C LEU A 346 -14.90 24.23 -26.62
N GLU A 347 -15.67 23.16 -26.82
CA GLU A 347 -15.90 22.54 -28.14
C GLU A 347 -16.74 23.40 -29.10
N ILE A 348 -17.63 24.26 -28.58
CA ILE A 348 -18.55 25.09 -29.38
C ILE A 348 -17.98 26.48 -29.63
N ALA A 349 -17.26 27.05 -28.65
CA ALA A 349 -16.74 28.39 -28.75
C ALA A 349 -15.72 28.51 -29.90
N ASN A 350 -15.77 29.63 -30.61
CA ASN A 350 -14.88 29.87 -31.72
C ASN A 350 -13.60 30.57 -31.21
N TRP A 351 -12.48 29.83 -31.18
CA TRP A 351 -11.19 30.31 -30.68
C TRP A 351 -10.27 30.87 -31.77
N GLU A 352 -10.71 30.91 -33.03
CA GLU A 352 -9.82 31.20 -34.17
C GLU A 352 -9.41 32.67 -34.27
N THR A 353 -10.25 33.60 -33.83
CA THR A 353 -9.96 35.04 -33.90
C THR A 353 -9.84 35.65 -32.52
N MET A 354 -9.01 36.70 -32.36
CA MET A 354 -8.85 37.39 -31.07
C MET A 354 -10.18 37.94 -30.53
N SER A 355 -11.03 38.49 -31.41
CA SER A 355 -12.37 38.99 -31.06
C SER A 355 -13.31 37.86 -30.62
N SER A 356 -13.32 36.74 -31.34
CA SER A 356 -14.11 35.56 -30.96
C SER A 356 -13.59 34.89 -29.67
N GLY A 357 -12.28 34.94 -29.43
CA GLY A 357 -11.66 34.47 -28.19
C GLY A 357 -12.07 35.29 -26.98
N ILE A 358 -12.08 36.63 -27.07
CA ILE A 358 -12.52 37.51 -25.98
C ILE A 358 -14.00 37.27 -25.67
N THR A 359 -14.86 37.22 -26.69
CA THR A 359 -16.29 36.93 -26.50
C THR A 359 -16.53 35.53 -25.90
N SER A 360 -15.72 34.54 -26.27
CA SER A 360 -15.76 33.19 -25.68
C SER A 360 -15.29 33.19 -24.21
N LEU A 361 -14.31 34.01 -23.84
CA LEU A 361 -13.90 34.15 -22.43
C LEU A 361 -15.00 34.81 -21.58
N PHE A 362 -15.67 35.84 -22.11
CA PHE A 362 -16.81 36.45 -21.44
C PHE A 362 -17.96 35.45 -21.24
N GLY A 363 -18.28 34.65 -22.26
CA GLY A 363 -19.31 33.62 -22.16
C GLY A 363 -18.95 32.54 -21.14
N LEU A 364 -17.68 32.11 -21.09
CA LEU A 364 -17.19 31.20 -20.05
C LEU A 364 -17.31 31.80 -18.65
N GLY A 365 -16.98 33.09 -18.48
CA GLY A 365 -17.14 33.80 -17.22
C GLY A 365 -18.59 33.86 -16.75
N ILE A 366 -19.53 34.17 -17.66
CA ILE A 366 -20.97 34.16 -17.37
C ILE A 366 -21.44 32.75 -16.98
N LEU A 367 -21.01 31.72 -17.73
CA LEU A 367 -21.35 30.33 -17.45
C LEU A 367 -20.86 29.90 -16.06
N LEU A 368 -19.61 30.22 -15.71
CA LEU A 368 -19.05 29.93 -14.38
C LEU A 368 -19.78 30.71 -13.28
N TYR A 369 -20.14 31.97 -13.52
CA TYR A 369 -20.92 32.76 -12.59
C TYR A 369 -22.31 32.15 -12.33
N VAL A 370 -23.01 31.72 -13.38
CA VAL A 370 -24.30 31.03 -13.26
C VAL A 370 -24.17 29.74 -12.47
N PHE A 371 -23.13 28.94 -12.71
CA PHE A 371 -22.87 27.73 -11.92
C PHE A 371 -22.56 28.05 -10.45
N ALA A 372 -21.72 29.06 -10.18
CA ALA A 372 -21.40 29.47 -8.82
C ALA A 372 -22.65 29.96 -8.08
N TYR A 373 -23.49 30.76 -8.74
CA TYR A 373 -24.78 31.22 -8.20
C TYR A 373 -25.72 30.05 -7.93
N PHE A 374 -25.85 29.13 -8.87
CA PHE A 374 -26.69 27.93 -8.73
C PHE A 374 -26.22 27.07 -7.55
N LEU A 375 -24.92 26.78 -7.44
CA LEU A 375 -24.35 26.02 -6.32
C LEU A 375 -24.59 26.72 -4.99
N ALA A 376 -24.33 28.03 -4.90
CA ALA A 376 -24.56 28.81 -3.69
C ALA A 376 -26.03 28.75 -3.25
N ARG A 377 -26.97 28.82 -4.19
CA ARG A 377 -28.39 28.70 -3.87
C ARG A 377 -28.82 27.29 -3.53
N PHE A 378 -28.34 26.29 -4.25
CA PHE A 378 -28.64 24.89 -4.01
C PHE A 378 -28.21 24.47 -2.60
N PHE A 379 -26.96 24.76 -2.21
CA PHE A 379 -26.47 24.47 -0.86
C PHE A 379 -27.26 25.20 0.24
N SER A 380 -27.72 26.43 -0.01
CA SER A 380 -28.51 27.18 0.97
C SER A 380 -29.89 26.56 1.26
N ILE A 381 -30.45 25.80 0.32
CA ILE A 381 -31.77 25.16 0.46
C ILE A 381 -31.65 23.84 1.22
N PHE A 382 -30.60 23.05 0.95
CA PHE A 382 -30.42 21.73 1.56
C PHE A 382 -29.81 21.76 2.97
N HIS A 383 -29.24 22.88 3.41
CA HIS A 383 -28.73 23.03 4.78
C HIS A 383 -29.76 23.57 5.79
N ARG A 384 -31.01 23.80 5.38
CA ARG A 384 -32.15 24.03 6.26
C ARG A 384 -32.97 22.77 6.37
#